data_AF-A0A3Q4I3S6-F1
#
_entry.id   AF-A0A3Q4I3S6-F1
#
_cell.length_a   1.000
_cell.length_b   1.000
_cell.length_c   1.000
_cell.angle_alpha   90.00
_cell.angle_beta   90.00
_cell.angle_gamma   90.00
#
_symmetry.space_group_name_H-M   'P 1'
#
loop_
_entity.id
_entity.type
_entity.pdbx_description
1 polymer ?
#
loop_
_entity_poly.entity_id
_entity_poly.type
_entity_poly.pdbx_seq_one_letter_code
_entity_poly.pdbx_strand_id
1 'polypeptide(L)'
;MSNVCGHSLKSTIVIIFHFPTKYPQPKGQKKKKIVKYGMGGLIIFFLICIIWFPLLFISLVRSVVGVVNHPIDVTVTVKLGGYEPLFTMSVQQQYIKPFSEDEYDQLAKEFEDNAVAMQFIILYSYEDIVTAMIEGSSGSVWRISPPSRQEVIKELLGPVDLTLRLSWNFQRDLGKGGTVEHAFDKHSIDLEPGNPVRADLASLLVGNRTEPVLVPSMFPKYIRAPNGAEAKPVGQLHEGNEAGYMDITLSLNSSGNQEWWDIAIANCYSSECGVLPMVIFSDKYHGAVCVRGLRAALCGPHSQALH
;
A
#
# COMPACT_ATOMS: atom_id res chain seq x y z
N MET A 1 -37.19 -1.15 42.08
CA MET A 1 -37.01 -2.24 43.07
C MET A 1 -38.36 -2.40 43.76
N SER A 2 -39.10 -3.51 43.73
CA SER A 2 -38.78 -4.92 43.53
C SER A 2 -40.12 -5.63 43.32
N ASN A 3 -40.50 -6.11 42.12
CA ASN A 3 -41.68 -7.00 42.01
C ASN A 3 -41.82 -7.84 40.74
N VAL A 4 -40.87 -7.81 39.79
CA VAL A 4 -40.96 -8.64 38.57
C VAL A 4 -40.22 -9.99 38.73
N CYS A 5 -39.40 -10.16 39.77
CA CYS A 5 -38.62 -11.39 40.00
C CYS A 5 -39.43 -12.53 40.65
N GLY A 6 -40.58 -12.24 41.26
CA GLY A 6 -41.36 -13.21 42.06
C GLY A 6 -42.28 -14.14 41.26
N HIS A 7 -42.76 -13.73 40.07
CA HIS A 7 -43.74 -14.51 39.30
C HIS A 7 -43.08 -15.58 38.40
N SER A 8 -41.89 -15.29 37.86
CA SER A 8 -41.15 -16.24 37.01
C SER A 8 -40.56 -17.41 37.82
N LEU A 9 -40.04 -17.14 39.02
CA LEU A 9 -39.53 -18.18 39.92
C LEU A 9 -40.64 -19.14 40.38
N LYS A 10 -41.83 -18.61 40.71
CA LYS A 10 -42.98 -19.43 41.14
C LYS A 10 -43.45 -20.38 40.04
N SER A 11 -43.52 -19.91 38.79
CA SER A 11 -43.97 -20.76 37.67
C SER A 11 -42.96 -21.86 37.34
N THR A 12 -41.67 -21.56 37.36
CA THR A 12 -40.61 -22.56 37.11
C THR A 12 -40.49 -23.57 38.26
N ILE A 13 -40.64 -23.13 39.51
CA ILE A 13 -40.64 -24.00 40.69
C ILE A 13 -41.86 -24.94 40.69
N VAL A 14 -43.05 -24.45 40.31
CA VAL A 14 -44.25 -25.27 40.21
C VAL A 14 -44.09 -26.35 39.13
N ILE A 15 -43.48 -26.03 37.98
CA ILE A 15 -43.21 -27.02 36.94
C ILE A 15 -42.21 -28.07 37.43
N ILE A 16 -41.13 -27.67 38.11
CA ILE A 16 -40.11 -28.59 38.65
C ILE A 16 -40.67 -29.49 39.75
N PHE A 17 -41.57 -28.99 40.61
CA PHE A 17 -42.20 -29.79 41.66
C PHE A 17 -43.37 -30.65 41.16
N HIS A 18 -44.08 -30.25 40.11
CA HIS A 18 -45.26 -30.98 39.63
C HIS A 18 -44.95 -32.03 38.55
N PHE A 19 -43.85 -31.88 37.80
CA PHE A 19 -43.36 -32.90 36.86
C PHE A 19 -43.14 -34.30 37.48
N PRO A 20 -42.48 -34.43 38.65
CA PRO A 20 -42.23 -35.75 39.26
C PRO A 20 -43.50 -36.44 39.77
N THR A 21 -44.59 -35.69 40.02
CA THR A 21 -45.88 -36.26 40.44
C THR A 21 -46.70 -36.83 39.28
N LYS A 22 -46.56 -36.29 38.06
CA LYS A 22 -47.26 -36.80 36.86
C LYS A 22 -46.49 -37.90 36.12
N TYR A 23 -45.17 -38.00 36.31
CA TYR A 23 -44.32 -39.06 35.78
C TYR A 23 -43.39 -39.60 36.88
N PRO A 24 -43.86 -40.53 37.73
CA PRO A 24 -43.07 -41.04 38.84
C PRO A 24 -41.84 -41.80 38.32
N GLN A 25 -40.63 -41.33 38.65
CA GLN A 25 -39.42 -42.14 38.38
C GLN A 25 -39.31 -43.24 39.45
N PRO A 26 -39.32 -44.53 39.07
CA PRO A 26 -39.13 -45.62 40.01
C PRO A 26 -37.74 -45.53 40.66
N LYS A 27 -37.70 -45.42 41.99
CA LYS A 27 -36.45 -45.40 42.76
C LYS A 27 -35.75 -46.76 42.62
N GLY A 28 -34.55 -46.79 42.06
CA GLY A 28 -33.72 -47.99 41.95
C GLY A 28 -33.62 -48.64 40.55
N GLN A 29 -34.29 -48.11 39.52
CA GLN A 29 -34.09 -48.62 38.15
C GLN A 29 -32.88 -47.96 37.46
N LYS A 30 -32.00 -48.78 36.89
CA LYS A 30 -30.83 -48.34 36.10
C LYS A 30 -31.29 -47.53 34.89
N LYS A 31 -31.12 -46.20 34.92
CA LYS A 31 -31.41 -45.35 33.75
C LYS A 31 -30.73 -45.93 32.50
N LYS A 32 -31.46 -46.03 31.38
CA LYS A 32 -30.97 -46.58 30.11
C LYS A 32 -29.64 -45.93 29.75
N LYS A 33 -28.61 -46.74 29.46
CA LYS A 33 -27.24 -46.27 29.19
C LYS A 33 -27.22 -45.16 28.14
N ILE A 34 -28.07 -45.27 27.11
CA ILE A 34 -28.18 -44.31 26.01
C ILE A 34 -28.58 -42.89 26.45
N VAL A 35 -29.38 -42.75 27.52
CA VAL A 35 -29.78 -41.44 28.05
C VAL A 35 -28.64 -40.79 28.82
N LYS A 36 -27.82 -41.59 29.52
CA LYS A 36 -26.64 -41.09 30.25
C LYS A 36 -25.54 -40.64 29.30
N TYR A 37 -25.21 -41.46 28.29
CA TYR A 37 -24.17 -41.12 27.31
C TYR A 37 -24.66 -40.10 26.27
N GLY A 38 -25.94 -40.07 25.94
CA GLY A 38 -26.54 -39.07 25.05
C GLY A 38 -26.56 -37.67 25.67
N MET A 39 -27.04 -37.53 26.92
CA MET A 39 -27.12 -36.22 27.57
C MET A 39 -25.73 -35.66 27.92
N GLY A 40 -24.79 -36.51 28.37
CA GLY A 40 -23.41 -36.11 28.63
C GLY A 40 -22.61 -35.85 27.36
N GLY A 41 -22.75 -36.70 26.34
CA GLY A 41 -22.06 -36.55 25.05
C GLY A 41 -22.50 -35.30 24.29
N LEU A 42 -23.78 -34.92 24.37
CA LEU A 42 -24.30 -33.72 23.74
C LEU A 42 -23.72 -32.45 24.40
N ILE A 43 -23.59 -32.43 25.74
CA ILE A 43 -22.93 -31.33 26.46
C ILE A 43 -21.45 -31.23 26.08
N ILE A 44 -20.73 -32.36 26.03
CA ILE A 44 -19.31 -32.39 25.64
C ILE A 44 -19.14 -31.92 24.19
N PHE A 45 -20.00 -32.34 23.27
CA PHE A 45 -19.99 -31.91 21.88
C PHE A 45 -20.18 -30.39 21.74
N PHE A 46 -21.16 -29.81 22.41
CA PHE A 46 -21.37 -28.35 22.39
C PHE A 46 -20.18 -27.59 22.99
N LEU A 47 -19.56 -28.11 24.04
CA LEU A 47 -18.38 -27.50 24.65
C LEU A 47 -17.17 -27.51 23.70
N ILE A 48 -16.96 -28.61 22.98
CA ILE A 48 -15.94 -28.69 21.92
C ILE A 48 -16.26 -27.70 20.81
N CYS A 49 -17.51 -27.65 20.33
CA CYS A 49 -17.93 -26.70 19.30
C CYS A 49 -17.71 -25.25 19.73
N ILE A 50 -18.04 -24.85 20.97
CA ILE A 50 -17.86 -23.46 21.42
C ILE A 50 -16.38 -23.06 21.48
N ILE A 51 -15.46 -24.00 21.74
CA ILE A 51 -14.02 -23.73 21.78
C ILE A 51 -13.39 -23.80 20.39
N TRP A 52 -13.76 -24.79 19.58
CA TRP A 52 -13.19 -25.04 18.26
C TRP A 52 -13.81 -24.20 17.15
N PHE A 53 -15.12 -23.96 17.18
CA PHE A 53 -15.81 -23.14 16.18
C PHE A 53 -15.22 -21.73 16.05
N PRO A 54 -14.92 -20.96 17.11
CA PRO A 54 -14.28 -19.66 16.95
C PRO A 54 -12.87 -19.79 16.37
N LEU A 55 -12.11 -20.83 16.71
CA LEU A 55 -10.78 -21.07 16.13
C LEU A 55 -10.86 -21.38 14.62
N LEU A 56 -11.82 -22.22 14.23
CA LEU A 56 -12.08 -22.57 12.82
C LEU A 56 -12.66 -21.39 12.04
N PHE A 57 -13.50 -20.56 12.66
CA PHE A 57 -14.06 -19.38 12.03
C PHE A 57 -12.99 -18.30 11.82
N ILE A 58 -12.10 -18.09 12.79
CA ILE A 58 -10.95 -17.18 12.65
C ILE A 58 -10.01 -17.64 11.52
N SER A 59 -9.78 -18.95 11.37
CA SER A 59 -8.95 -19.44 10.27
C SER A 59 -9.63 -19.30 8.91
N LEU A 60 -10.95 -19.51 8.82
CA LEU A 60 -11.72 -19.32 7.58
C LEU A 60 -11.79 -17.84 7.15
N VAL A 61 -11.97 -16.91 8.10
CA VAL A 61 -12.00 -15.46 7.81
C VAL A 61 -10.64 -14.95 7.31
N ARG A 62 -9.53 -15.55 7.76
CA ARG A 62 -8.18 -15.25 7.24
C ARG A 62 -7.85 -15.97 5.93
N SER A 63 -8.64 -16.96 5.54
CA SER A 63 -8.37 -17.81 4.37
C SER A 63 -9.02 -17.31 3.07
N VAL A 64 -9.62 -16.12 3.04
CA VAL A 64 -9.97 -15.49 1.76
C VAL A 64 -8.68 -15.18 1.02
N VAL A 65 -8.44 -15.94 -0.05
CA VAL A 65 -7.26 -15.80 -0.90
C VAL A 65 -7.20 -14.35 -1.38
N GLY A 66 -6.20 -13.62 -0.88
CA GLY A 66 -5.99 -12.24 -1.27
C GLY A 66 -5.71 -12.15 -2.77
N VAL A 67 -6.35 -11.22 -3.45
CA VAL A 67 -6.11 -10.96 -4.88
C VAL A 67 -4.92 -10.00 -5.00
N VAL A 68 -3.99 -10.36 -5.88
CA VAL A 68 -2.82 -9.53 -6.22
C VAL A 68 -3.28 -8.21 -6.82
N ASN A 69 -2.74 -7.10 -6.32
CA ASN A 69 -3.22 -5.74 -6.60
C ASN A 69 -2.13 -4.85 -7.23
N HIS A 70 -1.60 -5.29 -8.38
CA HIS A 70 -0.59 -4.53 -9.11
C HIS A 70 -1.14 -3.20 -9.64
N PRO A 71 -0.33 -2.14 -9.65
CA PRO A 71 -0.68 -0.93 -10.37
C PRO A 71 -0.78 -1.18 -11.88
N ILE A 72 -1.74 -0.52 -12.53
CA ILE A 72 -1.91 -0.49 -13.99
C ILE A 72 -1.18 0.69 -14.63
N ASP A 73 -0.95 1.75 -13.84
CA ASP A 73 -0.18 2.92 -14.21
C ASP A 73 0.64 3.39 -13.01
N VAL A 74 1.89 3.77 -13.28
CA VAL A 74 2.79 4.42 -12.33
C VAL A 74 3.22 5.76 -12.91
N THR A 75 2.76 6.85 -12.31
CA THR A 75 3.16 8.21 -12.68
C THR A 75 4.21 8.72 -11.70
N VAL A 76 5.33 9.24 -12.21
CA VAL A 76 6.37 9.93 -11.42
C VAL A 76 6.52 11.37 -11.91
N THR A 77 6.66 12.30 -10.97
CA THR A 77 6.76 13.74 -11.26
C THR A 77 7.85 14.38 -10.42
N VAL A 78 8.72 15.18 -11.04
CA VAL A 78 9.68 16.07 -10.35
C VAL A 78 9.23 17.51 -10.52
N LYS A 79 9.02 18.21 -9.40
CA LYS A 79 8.62 19.62 -9.35
C LYS A 79 9.61 20.43 -8.54
N LEU A 80 9.92 21.62 -9.03
CA LEU A 80 10.69 22.61 -8.30
C LEU A 80 9.71 23.69 -7.81
N GLY A 81 9.57 23.86 -6.49
CA GLY A 81 8.64 24.81 -5.89
C GLY A 81 7.19 24.65 -6.38
N GLY A 82 6.55 25.78 -6.66
CA GLY A 82 5.19 25.86 -7.19
C GLY A 82 5.11 25.94 -8.73
N TYR A 83 6.21 25.69 -9.43
CA TYR A 83 6.29 25.86 -10.88
C TYR A 83 5.81 24.64 -11.67
N GLU A 84 5.76 24.80 -12.99
CA GLU A 84 5.53 23.69 -13.93
C GLU A 84 6.51 22.54 -13.65
N PRO A 85 6.04 21.28 -13.66
CA PRO A 85 6.89 20.12 -13.39
C PRO A 85 8.04 20.08 -14.38
N LEU A 86 9.24 19.84 -13.84
CA LEU A 86 10.43 19.63 -14.65
C LEU A 86 10.27 18.33 -15.43
N PHE A 87 9.93 17.26 -14.71
CA PHE A 87 9.77 15.93 -15.26
C PHE A 87 8.39 15.37 -14.91
N THR A 88 7.74 14.77 -15.88
CA THR A 88 6.58 13.90 -15.70
C THR A 88 6.73 12.70 -16.61
N MET A 89 6.54 11.51 -16.06
CA MET A 89 6.52 10.24 -16.79
C MET A 89 5.43 9.34 -16.23
N SER A 90 4.73 8.64 -17.12
CA SER A 90 3.74 7.63 -16.77
C SER A 90 4.06 6.34 -17.49
N VAL A 91 4.17 5.25 -16.75
CA VAL A 91 4.41 3.92 -17.33
C VAL A 91 3.20 3.04 -17.11
N GLN A 92 2.74 2.44 -18.21
CA GLN A 92 1.60 1.53 -18.22
C GLN A 92 2.04 0.08 -17.98
N GLN A 93 1.06 -0.81 -17.84
CA GLN A 93 1.23 -2.23 -17.48
C GLN A 93 2.34 -2.99 -18.24
N GLN A 94 2.61 -2.68 -19.51
CA GLN A 94 3.69 -3.36 -20.27
C GLN A 94 5.11 -3.06 -19.77
N TYR A 95 5.29 -1.96 -19.04
CA TYR A 95 6.55 -1.54 -18.41
C TYR A 95 6.54 -1.77 -16.89
N ILE A 96 5.49 -2.39 -16.36
CA ILE A 96 5.36 -2.82 -14.97
C ILE A 96 5.52 -4.34 -14.96
N LYS A 97 6.73 -4.81 -14.63
CA LYS A 97 7.09 -6.23 -14.70
C LYS A 97 6.91 -6.88 -13.33
N PRO A 98 6.09 -7.93 -13.21
CA PRO A 98 6.07 -8.75 -11.99
C PRO A 98 7.44 -9.36 -11.73
N PHE A 99 7.80 -9.48 -10.46
CA PHE A 99 9.01 -10.20 -10.06
C PHE A 99 8.92 -11.67 -10.48
N SER A 100 10.05 -12.19 -10.96
CA SER A 100 10.32 -13.63 -11.04
C SER A 100 10.78 -14.17 -9.68
N GLU A 101 10.74 -15.50 -9.52
CA GLU A 101 11.30 -16.16 -8.34
C GLU A 101 12.80 -15.83 -8.18
N ASP A 102 13.56 -15.83 -9.28
CA ASP A 102 14.99 -15.49 -9.28
C ASP A 102 15.26 -14.04 -8.81
N GLU A 103 14.44 -13.08 -9.21
CA GLU A 103 14.56 -11.68 -8.77
C GLU A 103 14.20 -11.52 -7.28
N TYR A 104 13.21 -12.28 -6.80
CA TYR A 104 12.87 -12.32 -5.38
C TYR A 104 14.01 -12.90 -4.55
N ASP A 105 14.62 -13.99 -5.00
CA ASP A 105 15.77 -14.60 -4.33
C ASP A 105 16.99 -13.67 -4.33
N GLN A 106 17.21 -12.91 -5.42
CA GLN A 106 18.25 -11.88 -5.48
C GLN A 106 17.99 -10.75 -4.47
N LEU A 107 16.74 -10.28 -4.37
CA LEU A 107 16.34 -9.27 -3.38
C LEU A 107 16.54 -9.78 -1.95
N ALA A 108 16.11 -11.02 -1.67
CA ALA A 108 16.29 -11.63 -0.36
C ALA A 108 17.79 -11.76 0.00
N LYS A 109 18.63 -12.08 -0.98
CA LYS A 109 20.08 -12.15 -0.81
C LYS A 109 20.71 -10.77 -0.60
N GLU A 110 20.24 -9.74 -1.31
CA GLU A 110 20.70 -8.34 -1.13
C GLU A 110 20.53 -7.87 0.31
N PHE A 111 19.45 -8.30 0.98
CA PHE A 111 19.11 -7.90 2.34
C PHE A 111 19.34 -8.99 3.41
N GLU A 112 20.07 -10.06 3.10
CA GLU A 112 20.27 -11.23 3.99
C GLU A 112 20.82 -10.84 5.37
N ASP A 113 21.75 -9.88 5.41
CA ASP A 113 22.38 -9.40 6.65
C ASP A 113 21.48 -8.46 7.47
N ASN A 114 20.40 -7.94 6.88
CA ASN A 114 19.47 -7.03 7.54
C ASN A 114 18.18 -7.77 7.96
N ALA A 115 18.16 -8.25 9.20
CA ALA A 115 17.03 -8.98 9.76
C ALA A 115 15.69 -8.21 9.69
N VAL A 116 15.72 -6.87 9.79
CA VAL A 116 14.52 -6.03 9.74
C VAL A 116 13.97 -5.93 8.32
N ALA A 117 14.86 -5.78 7.34
CA ALA A 117 14.51 -5.84 5.92
C ALA A 117 13.93 -7.21 5.55
N MET A 118 14.57 -8.30 6.00
CA MET A 118 14.07 -9.64 5.72
C MET A 118 12.70 -9.91 6.34
N GLN A 119 12.44 -9.42 7.55
CA GLN A 119 11.12 -9.53 8.16
C GLN A 119 10.03 -8.85 7.31
N PHE A 120 10.37 -7.77 6.60
CA PHE A 120 9.45 -7.13 5.67
C PHE A 120 9.29 -7.94 4.37
N ILE A 121 10.40 -8.37 3.76
CA ILE A 121 10.41 -9.09 2.47
C ILE A 121 9.55 -10.37 2.55
N ILE A 122 9.68 -11.18 3.61
CA ILE A 122 8.94 -12.44 3.78
C ILE A 122 7.41 -12.27 3.91
N LEU A 123 6.91 -11.05 4.10
CA LEU A 123 5.47 -10.77 4.13
C LEU A 123 4.85 -10.78 2.73
N TYR A 124 5.68 -10.67 1.69
CA TYR A 124 5.27 -10.62 0.30
C TYR A 124 5.76 -11.86 -0.44
N SER A 125 4.95 -12.37 -1.36
CA SER A 125 5.41 -13.35 -2.35
C SER A 125 5.99 -12.62 -3.57
N TYR A 126 6.76 -13.30 -4.42
CA TYR A 126 7.25 -12.71 -5.68
C TYR A 126 6.10 -12.16 -6.55
N GLU A 127 4.92 -12.81 -6.52
CA GLU A 127 3.72 -12.34 -7.24
C GLU A 127 3.19 -10.99 -6.75
N ASP A 128 3.53 -10.56 -5.52
CA ASP A 128 3.05 -9.31 -4.93
C ASP A 128 3.92 -8.10 -5.26
N ILE A 129 5.07 -8.35 -5.91
CA ILE A 129 6.11 -7.36 -6.16
C ILE A 129 6.20 -7.12 -7.67
N VAL A 130 6.28 -5.84 -8.05
CA VAL A 130 6.51 -5.43 -9.44
C VAL A 130 7.65 -4.43 -9.50
N THR A 131 8.38 -4.43 -10.62
CA THR A 131 9.31 -3.37 -11.00
C THR A 131 8.65 -2.50 -12.06
N ALA A 132 8.41 -1.23 -11.75
CA ALA A 132 8.05 -0.22 -12.73
C ALA A 132 9.31 0.36 -13.37
N MET A 133 9.46 0.17 -14.68
CA MET A 133 10.61 0.63 -15.46
C MET A 133 10.34 2.04 -15.99
N ILE A 134 10.60 3.07 -15.18
CA ILE A 134 10.27 4.46 -15.51
C ILE A 134 11.32 5.01 -16.48
N GLU A 135 10.88 5.46 -17.66
CA GLU A 135 11.77 6.12 -18.62
C GLU A 135 12.26 7.47 -18.05
N GLY A 136 13.57 7.71 -18.18
CA GLY A 136 14.24 8.88 -17.63
C GLY A 136 14.05 10.15 -18.44
N SER A 137 13.61 10.06 -19.69
CA SER A 137 13.27 11.26 -20.48
C SER A 137 11.82 11.67 -20.23
N SER A 138 11.52 12.94 -19.96
CA SER A 138 10.14 13.33 -19.65
C SER A 138 9.20 13.06 -20.83
N GLY A 139 8.02 12.51 -20.52
CA GLY A 139 6.97 12.25 -21.51
C GLY A 139 6.29 13.52 -22.05
N SER A 140 6.67 14.70 -21.55
CA SER A 140 6.13 15.99 -21.96
C SER A 140 7.21 17.05 -22.07
N VAL A 141 7.08 17.92 -23.07
CA VAL A 141 7.87 19.16 -23.19
C VAL A 141 7.61 20.06 -21.97
N TRP A 142 8.65 20.72 -21.48
CA TRP A 142 8.57 21.66 -20.36
C TRP A 142 7.90 22.98 -20.80
N ARG A 143 6.67 23.20 -20.35
CA ARG A 143 5.80 24.32 -20.78
C ARG A 143 5.91 25.56 -19.91
N ILE A 144 7.08 25.85 -19.35
CA ILE A 144 7.25 27.04 -18.52
C ILE A 144 7.16 28.32 -19.35
N SER A 145 6.50 29.35 -18.81
CA SER A 145 6.50 30.66 -19.45
C SER A 145 7.87 31.35 -19.30
N PRO A 146 8.33 32.16 -20.28
CA PRO A 146 9.57 32.91 -20.14
C PRO A 146 9.70 33.75 -18.85
N PRO A 147 8.65 34.48 -18.38
CA PRO A 147 8.75 35.18 -17.10
C PRO A 147 8.82 34.23 -15.90
N SER A 148 8.07 33.12 -15.89
CA SER A 148 8.18 32.13 -14.83
C SER A 148 9.59 31.51 -14.77
N ARG A 149 10.23 31.25 -15.91
CA ARG A 149 11.61 30.76 -15.97
C ARG A 149 12.60 31.74 -15.32
N GLN A 150 12.43 33.04 -15.58
CA GLN A 150 13.27 34.07 -14.95
C GLN A 150 13.08 34.12 -13.44
N GLU A 151 11.85 33.98 -12.95
CA GLU A 151 11.59 33.90 -11.51
C GLU A 151 12.17 32.62 -10.88
N VAL A 152 12.10 31.47 -11.54
CA VAL A 152 12.76 30.24 -11.08
C VAL A 152 14.27 30.45 -10.91
N ILE A 153 14.93 31.05 -11.90
CA ILE A 153 16.37 31.32 -11.85
C ILE A 153 16.70 32.28 -10.70
N LYS A 154 15.89 33.32 -10.54
CA LYS A 154 16.06 34.31 -9.48
C LYS A 154 15.84 33.71 -8.09
N GLU A 155 14.86 32.83 -7.93
CA GLU A 155 14.62 32.12 -6.67
C GLU A 155 15.74 31.13 -6.39
N LEU A 156 16.20 30.35 -7.36
CA LEU A 156 17.35 29.45 -7.20
C LEU A 156 18.59 30.20 -6.70
N LEU A 157 18.87 31.40 -7.21
CA LEU A 157 19.99 32.24 -6.78
C LEU A 157 19.68 33.13 -5.56
N GLY A 158 18.42 33.13 -5.10
CA GLY A 158 17.93 33.96 -4.02
C GLY A 158 18.19 33.38 -2.63
N PRO A 159 17.84 34.14 -1.58
CA PRO A 159 18.03 33.73 -0.19
C PRO A 159 16.84 32.92 0.38
N VAL A 160 15.77 32.71 -0.40
CA VAL A 160 14.56 31.99 0.04
C VAL A 160 14.73 30.50 -0.20
N ASP A 161 14.26 29.67 0.72
CA ASP A 161 14.29 28.21 0.57
C ASP A 161 13.39 27.77 -0.60
N LEU A 162 13.87 26.80 -1.37
CA LEU A 162 13.15 26.26 -2.51
C LEU A 162 13.11 24.74 -2.38
N THR A 163 11.92 24.15 -2.44
CA THR A 163 11.79 22.69 -2.30
C THR A 163 11.79 22.02 -3.67
N LEU A 164 12.65 21.02 -3.86
CA LEU A 164 12.58 20.09 -4.98
C LEU A 164 11.81 18.84 -4.52
N ARG A 165 10.78 18.45 -5.28
CA ARG A 165 9.83 17.40 -4.91
C ARG A 165 9.75 16.31 -5.95
N LEU A 166 9.95 15.06 -5.54
CA LEU A 166 9.57 13.87 -6.28
C LEU A 166 8.18 13.43 -5.79
N SER A 167 7.29 13.05 -6.69
CA SER A 167 5.99 12.47 -6.33
C SER A 167 5.71 11.27 -7.20
N TRP A 168 5.08 10.25 -6.62
CA TRP A 168 4.65 9.06 -7.33
C TRP A 168 3.16 8.83 -7.09
N ASN A 169 2.48 8.32 -8.11
CA ASN A 169 1.07 7.96 -8.08
C ASN A 169 0.91 6.60 -8.75
N PHE A 170 0.26 5.69 -8.04
CA PHE A 170 -0.05 4.35 -8.50
C PHE A 170 -1.55 4.27 -8.76
N GLN A 171 -1.95 3.98 -9.99
CA GLN A 171 -3.34 3.69 -10.32
C GLN A 171 -3.56 2.18 -10.32
N ARG A 172 -4.67 1.73 -9.76
CA ARG A 172 -5.06 0.31 -9.68
C ARG A 172 -6.35 0.06 -10.42
N ASP A 173 -6.54 -1.19 -10.84
CA ASP A 173 -7.78 -1.65 -11.47
C ASP A 173 -8.80 -2.07 -10.40
N LEU A 174 -9.78 -1.21 -10.13
CA LEU A 174 -10.89 -1.50 -9.21
C LEU A 174 -11.76 -2.69 -9.66
N GLY A 175 -11.69 -3.09 -10.93
CA GLY A 175 -12.36 -4.28 -11.45
C GLY A 175 -11.81 -5.59 -10.86
N LYS A 176 -10.56 -5.60 -10.37
CA LYS A 176 -9.93 -6.74 -9.69
C LYS A 176 -10.20 -6.78 -8.19
N GLY A 177 -10.83 -5.74 -7.64
CA GLY A 177 -11.07 -5.57 -6.22
C GLY A 177 -10.49 -4.26 -5.69
N GLY A 178 -10.63 -4.01 -4.39
CA GLY A 178 -10.22 -2.75 -3.77
C GLY A 178 -11.32 -1.68 -3.76
N THR A 179 -11.07 -0.61 -3.00
CA THR A 179 -11.95 0.58 -2.93
C THR A 179 -11.21 1.87 -3.26
N VAL A 180 -9.89 1.82 -3.34
CA VAL A 180 -9.02 2.97 -3.58
C VAL A 180 -8.26 2.75 -4.87
N GLU A 181 -8.55 3.59 -5.85
CA GLU A 181 -7.94 3.53 -7.19
C GLU A 181 -6.51 4.09 -7.18
N HIS A 182 -6.29 5.20 -6.49
CA HIS A 182 -5.01 5.91 -6.48
C HIS A 182 -4.31 5.81 -5.14
N ALA A 183 -3.05 5.40 -5.16
CA ALA A 183 -2.14 5.50 -4.03
C ALA A 183 -0.94 6.37 -4.38
N PHE A 184 -0.69 7.42 -3.61
CA PHE A 184 0.33 8.42 -3.91
C PHE A 184 1.10 8.80 -2.65
N ASP A 185 2.30 9.31 -2.85
CA ASP A 185 3.07 10.02 -1.83
C ASP A 185 4.15 10.87 -2.51
N LYS A 186 4.97 11.57 -1.72
CA LYS A 186 6.03 12.45 -2.20
C LYS A 186 7.26 12.41 -1.30
N HIS A 187 8.41 12.63 -1.93
CA HIS A 187 9.66 12.97 -1.26
C HIS A 187 10.04 14.41 -1.58
N SER A 188 10.62 15.14 -0.64
CA SER A 188 10.96 16.56 -0.80
C SER A 188 12.32 16.86 -0.19
N ILE A 189 13.15 17.55 -0.95
CA ILE A 189 14.46 18.03 -0.52
C ILE A 189 14.39 19.55 -0.50
N ASP A 190 14.69 20.14 0.66
CA ASP A 190 14.80 21.58 0.79
C ASP A 190 16.17 22.04 0.28
N LEU A 191 16.14 22.87 -0.75
CA LEU A 191 17.33 23.48 -1.32
C LEU A 191 17.59 24.78 -0.55
N GLU A 192 18.31 24.69 0.56
CA GLU A 192 18.74 25.86 1.36
C GLU A 192 19.70 26.78 0.58
N PRO A 193 19.80 28.07 0.94
CA PRO A 193 20.78 28.98 0.36
C PRO A 193 22.20 28.44 0.51
N GLY A 194 22.95 28.38 -0.60
CA GLY A 194 24.30 27.82 -0.63
C GLY A 194 24.37 26.33 -0.99
N ASN A 195 23.23 25.64 -1.13
CA ASN A 195 23.21 24.29 -1.68
C ASN A 195 23.71 24.31 -3.15
N PRO A 196 24.72 23.49 -3.52
CA PRO A 196 25.30 23.51 -4.86
C PRO A 196 24.30 23.18 -5.96
N VAL A 197 23.29 22.35 -5.66
CA VAL A 197 22.19 22.00 -6.59
C VAL A 197 21.49 23.24 -7.11
N ARG A 198 21.33 24.29 -6.29
CA ARG A 198 20.67 25.53 -6.71
C ARG A 198 21.47 26.26 -7.79
N ALA A 199 22.78 26.40 -7.57
CA ALA A 199 23.67 27.09 -8.48
C ALA A 199 23.81 26.33 -9.80
N ASP A 200 23.88 25.00 -9.73
CA ASP A 200 23.96 24.15 -10.91
C ASP A 200 22.65 24.14 -11.71
N LEU A 201 21.49 24.03 -11.06
CA LEU A 201 20.18 24.14 -11.73
C LEU A 201 20.00 25.52 -12.38
N ALA A 202 20.37 26.59 -11.69
CA ALA A 202 20.30 27.94 -12.26
C ALA A 202 21.22 28.08 -13.48
N SER A 203 22.44 27.56 -13.41
CA SER A 203 23.41 27.59 -14.52
C SER A 203 22.92 26.80 -15.73
N LEU A 204 22.26 25.66 -15.48
CA LEU A 204 21.65 24.82 -16.51
C LEU A 204 20.43 25.50 -17.15
N LEU A 205 19.60 26.21 -16.38
CA LEU A 205 18.47 26.99 -16.89
C LEU A 205 18.88 28.23 -17.69
N VAL A 206 20.02 28.85 -17.35
CA VAL A 206 20.59 29.99 -18.09
C VAL A 206 21.28 29.53 -19.38
N GLY A 207 21.71 28.27 -19.44
CA GLY A 207 22.47 27.71 -20.57
C GLY A 207 23.99 27.86 -20.44
N ASN A 208 24.50 28.18 -19.24
CA ASN A 208 25.93 28.27 -18.96
C ASN A 208 26.56 26.90 -18.63
N ARG A 209 25.73 25.88 -18.38
CA ARG A 209 26.13 24.52 -18.05
C ARG A 209 25.36 23.54 -18.92
N THR A 210 26.06 22.55 -19.48
CA THR A 210 25.47 21.42 -20.20
C THR A 210 25.54 20.11 -19.43
N GLU A 211 26.40 20.05 -18.40
CA GLU A 211 26.53 18.87 -17.55
C GLU A 211 25.30 18.66 -16.67
N PRO A 212 24.85 17.40 -16.48
CA PRO A 212 23.76 17.09 -15.56
C PRO A 212 24.04 17.56 -14.13
N VAL A 213 22.97 17.91 -13.41
CA VAL A 213 23.01 18.34 -12.01
C VAL A 213 22.76 17.14 -11.10
N LEU A 214 23.69 16.83 -10.21
CA LEU A 214 23.54 15.77 -9.22
C LEU A 214 22.63 16.23 -8.08
N VAL A 215 21.57 15.47 -7.81
CA VAL A 215 20.67 15.67 -6.68
C VAL A 215 20.76 14.44 -5.77
N PRO A 216 21.31 14.57 -4.56
CA PRO A 216 21.49 13.44 -3.67
C PRO A 216 20.17 12.97 -3.06
N SER A 217 20.06 11.67 -2.75
CA SER A 217 18.99 11.08 -1.93
C SER A 217 17.56 11.45 -2.38
N MET A 218 17.30 11.40 -3.69
CA MET A 218 16.04 11.89 -4.28
C MET A 218 15.07 10.78 -4.67
N PHE A 219 15.57 9.62 -5.12
CA PHE A 219 14.74 8.56 -5.68
C PHE A 219 14.63 7.34 -4.73
N PRO A 220 13.47 7.10 -4.10
CA PRO A 220 13.24 5.90 -3.28
C PRO A 220 12.96 4.69 -4.19
N LYS A 221 13.88 3.71 -4.18
CA LYS A 221 13.78 2.49 -5.00
C LYS A 221 12.65 1.57 -4.55
N TYR A 222 12.41 1.43 -3.24
CA TYR A 222 11.48 0.45 -2.67
C TYR A 222 10.24 1.13 -2.06
N ILE A 223 9.06 0.94 -2.64
CA ILE A 223 7.82 1.60 -2.19
C ILE A 223 6.77 0.55 -1.83
N ARG A 224 6.06 0.77 -0.72
CA ARG A 224 4.88 -0.03 -0.37
C ARG A 224 3.64 0.63 -0.94
N ALA A 225 2.85 -0.15 -1.66
CA ALA A 225 1.54 0.22 -2.17
C ALA A 225 0.45 -0.54 -1.36
N PRO A 226 0.01 -0.02 -0.20
CA PRO A 226 -1.03 -0.65 0.61
C PRO A 226 -2.42 -0.42 0.00
N ASN A 227 -3.44 -1.13 0.49
CA ASN A 227 -4.83 -0.96 0.02
C ASN A 227 -5.42 0.45 0.20
N GLY A 228 -4.76 1.32 0.98
CA GLY A 228 -5.14 2.74 1.13
C GLY A 228 -4.55 3.64 0.05
N ALA A 229 -4.71 4.96 0.25
CA ALA A 229 -4.25 5.99 -0.68
C ALA A 229 -2.80 6.46 -0.43
N GLU A 230 -2.18 6.08 0.68
CA GLU A 230 -0.81 6.50 1.02
C GLU A 230 0.20 5.43 0.60
N ALA A 231 1.08 5.74 -0.35
CA ALA A 231 2.10 4.82 -0.85
C ALA A 231 3.49 5.20 -0.32
N LYS A 232 3.84 4.79 0.89
CA LYS A 232 5.09 5.22 1.55
C LYS A 232 6.31 4.40 1.12
N PRO A 233 7.52 4.99 1.08
CA PRO A 233 8.75 4.24 0.91
C PRO A 233 8.95 3.23 2.04
N VAL A 234 9.54 2.09 1.73
CA VAL A 234 9.81 1.04 2.73
C VAL A 234 11.07 1.43 3.51
N GLY A 235 10.91 2.05 4.67
CA GLY A 235 12.05 2.49 5.50
C GLY A 235 13.01 1.36 5.87
N GLN A 236 12.52 0.12 6.01
CA GLN A 236 13.33 -1.06 6.33
C GLN A 236 14.31 -1.45 5.21
N LEU A 237 14.02 -1.07 3.96
CA LEU A 237 14.82 -1.39 2.76
C LEU A 237 15.73 -0.23 2.31
N HIS A 238 15.72 0.89 3.04
CA HIS A 238 16.61 2.02 2.76
C HIS A 238 17.52 2.26 3.97
N GLU A 239 18.84 2.19 3.75
CA GLU A 239 19.81 2.45 4.79
C GLU A 239 19.69 3.90 5.28
N GLY A 240 19.41 4.12 6.56
CA GLY A 240 19.24 5.47 7.10
C GLY A 240 17.99 6.21 6.60
N ASN A 241 16.94 5.48 6.19
CA ASN A 241 15.67 6.03 5.67
C ASN A 241 15.88 6.88 4.41
N GLU A 242 15.60 8.18 4.45
CA GLU A 242 15.72 9.09 3.30
C GLU A 242 17.15 9.21 2.80
N ALA A 243 18.16 9.08 3.68
CA ALA A 243 19.57 9.12 3.28
C ALA A 243 19.97 7.96 2.35
N GLY A 244 19.24 6.84 2.43
CA GLY A 244 19.45 5.65 1.59
C GLY A 244 18.72 5.69 0.26
N TYR A 245 18.05 6.80 -0.08
CA TYR A 245 17.49 7.00 -1.40
C TYR A 245 18.60 7.19 -2.44
N MET A 246 18.30 6.85 -3.68
CA MET A 246 19.27 6.93 -4.76
C MET A 246 19.45 8.38 -5.20
N ASP A 247 20.70 8.73 -5.49
CA ASP A 247 21.07 9.98 -6.12
C ASP A 247 20.58 9.98 -7.57
N ILE A 248 20.08 11.13 -8.05
CA ILE A 248 19.68 11.31 -9.45
C ILE A 248 20.47 12.42 -10.11
N THR A 249 20.52 12.41 -11.43
CA THR A 249 20.98 13.54 -12.22
C THR A 249 19.82 14.17 -12.97
N LEU A 250 19.82 15.50 -13.09
CA LEU A 250 18.86 16.29 -13.87
C LEU A 250 19.58 16.96 -15.04
N SER A 251 19.09 16.77 -16.25
CA SER A 251 19.58 17.47 -17.45
C SER A 251 18.45 18.08 -18.25
N LEU A 252 18.71 19.23 -18.86
CA LEU A 252 17.77 19.91 -19.75
C LEU A 252 18.22 19.68 -21.19
N ASN A 253 17.35 19.06 -21.97
CA ASN A 253 17.53 18.94 -23.41
C ASN A 253 16.75 20.02 -24.13
N SER A 254 17.28 20.46 -25.27
CA SER A 254 16.65 21.46 -26.12
C SER A 254 16.72 21.05 -27.59
N SER A 255 15.60 21.15 -28.29
CA SER A 255 15.54 21.02 -29.75
C SER A 255 14.68 22.15 -30.32
N GLY A 256 15.32 23.10 -31.01
CA GLY A 256 14.66 24.32 -31.47
C GLY A 256 14.12 25.14 -30.29
N ASN A 257 12.81 25.38 -30.27
CA ASN A 257 12.13 26.13 -29.21
C ASN A 257 11.49 25.21 -28.14
N GLN A 258 11.76 23.91 -28.19
CA GLN A 258 11.23 22.94 -27.25
C GLN A 258 12.33 22.49 -26.31
N GLU A 259 12.02 22.43 -25.02
CA GLU A 259 12.91 21.92 -23.99
C GLU A 259 12.19 20.84 -23.19
N TRP A 260 12.91 19.84 -22.71
CA TRP A 260 12.39 18.80 -21.82
C TRP A 260 13.48 18.35 -20.86
N TRP A 261 13.07 17.79 -19.73
CA TRP A 261 14.01 17.31 -18.72
C TRP A 261 14.22 15.81 -18.84
N ASP A 262 15.46 15.41 -18.68
CA ASP A 262 15.84 14.02 -18.46
C ASP A 262 16.30 13.86 -17.01
N ILE A 263 15.98 12.71 -16.43
CA ILE A 263 16.41 12.24 -15.13
C ILE A 263 17.10 10.88 -15.29
N ALA A 264 18.16 10.63 -14.52
CA ALA A 264 18.85 9.35 -14.52
C ALA A 264 19.36 9.02 -13.11
N ILE A 265 19.57 7.74 -12.82
CA ILE A 265 20.24 7.33 -11.57
C ILE A 265 21.71 7.71 -11.66
N ALA A 266 22.22 8.42 -10.66
CA ALA A 266 23.63 8.79 -10.60
C ALA A 266 24.51 7.55 -10.36
N ASN A 267 25.75 7.59 -10.86
CA ASN A 267 26.72 6.49 -10.72
C ASN A 267 26.22 5.13 -11.23
N CYS A 268 25.31 5.14 -12.21
CA CYS A 268 24.87 3.92 -12.84
C CYS A 268 25.95 3.39 -13.82
N TYR A 269 26.30 2.12 -13.68
CA TYR A 269 27.35 1.44 -14.45
C TYR A 269 26.80 0.58 -15.61
N SER A 270 25.49 0.44 -15.73
CA SER A 270 24.82 -0.36 -16.76
C SER A 270 24.46 0.45 -18.00
N SER A 271 24.20 -0.21 -19.13
CA SER A 271 23.71 0.45 -20.35
C SER A 271 22.29 1.05 -20.24
N GLU A 272 21.59 0.84 -19.11
CA GLU A 272 20.20 1.23 -18.89
C GLU A 272 20.04 2.40 -17.89
N CYS A 273 21.03 3.28 -17.76
CA CYS A 273 20.96 4.39 -16.78
C CYS A 273 19.84 5.41 -17.03
N GLY A 274 19.27 5.41 -18.24
CA GLY A 274 18.09 6.20 -18.58
C GLY A 274 16.77 5.56 -18.13
N VAL A 275 16.78 4.47 -17.38
CA VAL A 275 15.60 3.83 -16.80
C VAL A 275 15.72 3.82 -15.28
N LEU A 276 14.67 4.24 -14.59
CA LEU A 276 14.60 4.30 -13.13
C LEU A 276 13.71 3.15 -12.64
N PRO A 277 14.29 2.00 -12.23
CA PRO A 277 13.51 0.89 -11.69
C PRO A 277 12.97 1.23 -10.30
N MET A 278 11.65 1.24 -10.17
CA MET A 278 10.94 1.37 -8.89
C MET A 278 10.31 0.03 -8.51
N VAL A 279 10.74 -0.53 -7.38
CA VAL A 279 10.22 -1.79 -6.83
C VAL A 279 9.03 -1.49 -5.93
N ILE A 280 7.86 -2.04 -6.27
CA ILE A 280 6.59 -1.74 -5.61
C ILE A 280 6.04 -3.01 -4.97
N PHE A 281 5.88 -2.98 -3.64
CA PHE A 281 5.27 -4.06 -2.85
C PHE A 281 3.77 -3.81 -2.71
N SER A 282 2.95 -4.63 -3.35
CA SER A 282 1.50 -4.44 -3.37
C SER A 282 0.80 -5.31 -2.31
N ASP A 283 0.05 -4.69 -1.39
CA ASP A 283 -0.74 -5.45 -0.43
C ASP A 283 -1.90 -6.16 -1.14
N LYS A 284 -2.11 -7.45 -0.84
CA LYS A 284 -3.25 -8.20 -1.38
C LYS A 284 -4.59 -7.62 -0.92
N TYR A 285 -5.56 -7.60 -1.83
CA TYR A 285 -6.93 -7.26 -1.49
C TYR A 285 -7.66 -8.49 -0.95
N HIS A 286 -8.21 -8.37 0.25
CA HIS A 286 -9.08 -9.37 0.84
C HIS A 286 -10.52 -8.86 0.68
N GLY A 287 -11.28 -9.49 -0.21
CA GLY A 287 -12.67 -9.11 -0.45
C GLY A 287 -13.50 -9.10 0.84
N ALA A 288 -14.51 -8.22 0.91
CA ALA A 288 -15.51 -8.31 1.96
C ALA A 288 -16.21 -9.68 1.86
N VAL A 289 -16.18 -10.46 2.95
CA VAL A 289 -16.94 -11.71 3.05
C VAL A 289 -18.42 -11.35 3.12
N CYS A 290 -19.07 -11.26 1.96
CA CYS A 290 -20.53 -11.21 1.89
C CYS A 290 -21.07 -12.59 2.24
N VAL A 291 -21.42 -12.80 3.52
CA VAL A 291 -22.18 -13.96 3.97
C VAL A 291 -23.57 -13.88 3.33
N ARG A 292 -23.74 -14.48 2.15
CA ARG A 292 -25.07 -14.73 1.56
C ARG A 292 -25.76 -15.81 2.40
N GLY A 293 -26.36 -15.40 3.51
CA GLY A 293 -26.94 -16.35 4.46
C GLY A 293 -27.56 -15.73 5.70
N LEU A 294 -28.21 -14.58 5.60
CA LEU A 294 -29.43 -14.24 6.35
C LEU A 294 -29.92 -12.89 5.82
N ARG A 295 -31.22 -12.79 5.51
CA ARG A 295 -31.87 -11.54 5.10
C ARG A 295 -31.63 -10.45 6.16
N ALA A 296 -30.73 -9.53 5.87
CA ALA A 296 -30.78 -8.15 6.34
C ALA A 296 -29.95 -7.31 5.37
N ALA A 297 -30.63 -6.71 4.39
CA ALA A 297 -30.05 -5.70 3.53
C ALA A 297 -29.69 -4.48 4.37
N LEU A 298 -28.39 -4.19 4.48
CA LEU A 298 -27.87 -2.88 4.88
C LEU A 298 -26.65 -2.57 4.00
N CYS A 299 -26.86 -2.49 2.69
CA CYS A 299 -26.08 -1.62 1.83
C CYS A 299 -27.05 -0.56 1.32
N GLY A 300 -26.80 0.70 1.65
CA GLY A 300 -27.47 1.84 1.04
C GLY A 300 -26.62 3.09 1.14
N PRO A 301 -26.86 4.11 0.29
CA PRO A 301 -27.40 4.08 -1.06
C PRO A 301 -26.33 4.43 -2.11
N HIS A 302 -26.52 3.84 -3.29
CA HIS A 302 -25.90 4.25 -4.54
C HIS A 302 -26.38 5.67 -4.87
N SER A 303 -25.49 6.67 -4.87
CA SER A 303 -25.81 7.98 -5.44
C SER A 303 -25.63 7.90 -6.95
N GLN A 304 -26.70 7.58 -7.66
CA GLN A 304 -26.80 7.95 -9.07
C GLN A 304 -26.87 9.47 -9.13
N ALA A 305 -25.84 10.08 -9.71
CA ALA A 305 -25.84 11.50 -10.01
C ALA A 305 -26.86 11.78 -11.13
N LEU A 306 -27.85 12.61 -10.79
CA LEU A 306 -28.45 13.55 -11.73
C LEU A 306 -27.38 14.55 -12.15
N HIS A 307 -26.98 14.54 -13.42
CA HIS A 307 -26.90 15.67 -14.36
C HIS A 307 -26.15 15.26 -15.63
#